data_AF-A0A3N4H705-F1
#
_entry.id   AF-A0A3N4H705-F1
#
_cell.length_a   1.000
_cell.length_b   1.000
_cell.length_c   1.000
_cell.angle_alpha   90.00
_cell.angle_beta   90.00
_cell.angle_gamma   90.00
#
_symmetry.space_group_name_H-M   'P 1'
#
loop_
_entity.id
_entity.type
_entity.pdbx_description
1 polymer ?
#
loop_
_entity_poly.entity_id
_entity_poly.type
_entity_poly.pdbx_seq_one_letter_code
_entity_poly.pdbx_strand_id
1 'polypeptide(L)' 'PTPQPLRPANPAKRAVIEAAMQEYLDMDVIEPCKSPTAAAIVIVKQNGKNRF' A
#
# COMPACT_ATOMS: atom_id res chain seq x y z
N PRO A 1 -17.61 6.89 4.42
CA PRO A 1 -16.82 6.09 5.40
C PRO A 1 -15.67 6.93 5.94
N THR A 2 -15.46 6.98 7.26
CA THR A 2 -14.34 7.75 7.82
C THR A 2 -13.00 7.21 7.32
N PRO A 3 -12.05 8.04 6.85
CA PRO A 3 -10.73 7.60 6.45
C PRO A 3 -10.03 6.85 7.57
N GLN A 4 -9.54 5.65 7.26
CA GLN A 4 -8.74 4.90 8.22
C GLN A 4 -7.28 5.39 8.20
N PRO A 5 -6.63 5.56 9.36
CA PRO A 5 -5.21 5.85 9.41
C PRO A 5 -4.39 4.65 8.92
N LEU A 6 -3.22 4.93 8.37
CA LEU A 6 -2.26 3.89 7.96
C LEU A 6 -1.87 3.01 9.15
N ARG A 7 -1.69 1.71 8.90
CA ARG A 7 -1.15 0.82 9.93
C ARG A 7 0.32 1.17 10.20
N PRO A 8 0.78 1.12 11.46
CA PRO A 8 2.19 1.29 11.77
C PRO A 8 3.03 0.24 11.02
N ALA A 9 4.05 0.71 10.31
CA ALA A 9 4.97 -0.13 9.55
C ALA A 9 6.40 0.30 9.88
N ASN A 10 7.29 -0.68 10.05
CA ASN A 10 8.72 -0.38 10.18
C ASN A 10 9.26 0.18 8.84
N PRO A 11 10.42 0.86 8.84
CA PRO A 11 10.98 1.46 7.62
C PRO A 11 11.18 0.46 6.48
N ALA A 12 11.61 -0.77 6.79
CA ALA A 12 11.79 -1.82 5.79
C ALA A 12 10.47 -2.21 5.08
N LYS A 13 9.36 -2.36 5.81
CA LYS A 13 8.05 -2.63 5.21
C LYS A 13 7.53 -1.45 4.42
N ARG A 14 7.78 -0.21 4.89
CA ARG A 14 7.42 1.00 4.14
C ARG A 14 8.07 1.05 2.77
N ALA A 15 9.37 0.78 2.69
CA ALA A 15 10.09 0.76 1.42
C ALA A 15 9.52 -0.29 0.44
N VAL A 16 9.11 -1.46 0.93
CA VAL A 16 8.44 -2.47 0.10
C VAL A 16 7.07 -2.00 -0.38
N ILE A 17 6.28 -1.37 0.49
CA ILE A 17 4.96 -0.84 0.13
C ILE A 17 5.11 0.25 -0.94
N GLU A 18 6.04 1.19 -0.76
CA GLU A 18 6.30 2.28 -1.69
C GLU A 18 6.75 1.78 -3.06
N ALA A 19 7.67 0.79 -3.10
CA ALA A 19 8.11 0.19 -4.35
C ALA A 19 6.96 -0.49 -5.11
N ALA A 20 6.10 -1.23 -4.40
CA ALA A 20 4.96 -1.89 -5.04
C ALA A 20 3.86 -0.90 -5.46
N MET A 21 3.65 0.20 -4.71
CA MET A 21 2.76 1.28 -5.16
C MET A 21 3.27 1.94 -6.43
N GLN A 22 4.58 2.17 -6.55
CA GLN A 22 5.18 2.71 -7.77
C GLN A 22 5.00 1.75 -8.94
N GLU A 23 5.26 0.46 -8.75
CA GLU A 23 5.04 -0.57 -9.77
C GLU A 23 3.58 -0.57 -10.26
N TYR A 24 2.62 -0.45 -9.35
CA TYR A 24 1.19 -0.43 -9.69
C TYR A 24 0.76 0.84 -10.41
N LEU A 25 1.39 1.99 -10.11
CA LEU A 25 1.21 3.23 -10.87
C LEU A 25 1.80 3.10 -12.28
N ASP A 26 2.98 2.50 -12.42
CA ASP A 26 3.65 2.30 -13.71
C ASP A 26 2.87 1.32 -14.61
N MET A 27 2.20 0.33 -14.01
CA MET A 27 1.31 -0.61 -14.70
C MET A 27 -0.10 -0.04 -14.97
N ASP A 28 -0.38 1.20 -14.55
CA ASP A 28 -1.69 1.87 -14.67
C ASP A 28 -2.85 1.06 -14.02
N VAL A 29 -2.53 0.32 -12.95
CA VAL A 29 -3.51 -0.46 -12.17
C VAL A 29 -4.17 0.41 -11.10
N ILE A 30 -3.46 1.44 -10.62
CA ILE A 30 -3.94 2.41 -9.64
C ILE A 30 -3.62 3.83 -10.10
N GLU A 31 -4.33 4.82 -9.54
CA GLU A 31 -4.10 6.24 -9.81
C GLU A 31 -4.11 7.08 -8.52
N PRO A 32 -3.44 8.24 -8.49
CA PRO A 32 -3.58 9.19 -7.39
C PRO A 32 -5.02 9.71 -7.30
N CYS A 33 -5.61 9.67 -6.10
CA CYS A 33 -6.97 10.18 -5.88
C CYS A 33 -7.06 11.12 -4.67
N LYS A 34 -8.15 11.90 -4.63
CA LYS A 34 -8.58 12.67 -3.45
C LYS A 34 -9.97 12.20 -3.04
N SER A 35 -10.04 11.10 -2.30
CA SER A 35 -11.28 10.55 -1.78
C SER A 35 -11.53 10.99 -0.33
N PRO A 36 -12.78 11.25 0.09
CA PRO A 36 -13.14 11.39 1.51
C PRO A 36 -13.09 10.05 2.27
N THR A 37 -12.75 8.95 1.61
CA THR A 37 -12.64 7.60 2.18
C THR A 37 -11.23 7.04 1.99
N ALA A 38 -10.76 6.25 2.95
CA ALA A 38 -9.49 5.53 2.87
C ALA A 38 -9.55 4.24 3.68
N ALA A 39 -8.90 3.19 3.20
CA ALA A 39 -8.69 1.93 3.90
C ALA A 39 -7.20 1.78 4.23
N ALA A 40 -6.89 1.22 5.40
CA ALA A 40 -5.50 1.00 5.79
C ALA A 40 -4.93 -0.23 5.08
N ILE A 41 -3.69 -0.11 4.59
CA ILE A 41 -2.98 -1.18 3.90
C ILE A 41 -2.12 -1.97 4.90
N VAL A 42 -2.05 -3.28 4.71
CA VAL A 42 -1.11 -4.18 5.39
C VAL A 42 -0.32 -4.94 4.35
N ILE A 43 0.89 -5.36 4.72
CA ILE A 43 1.72 -6.19 3.86
C ILE A 43 2.20 -7.41 4.64
N VAL A 44 2.04 -8.58 4.02
CA VAL A 44 2.44 -9.87 4.57
C VAL A 44 3.37 -10.57 3.60
N LYS A 45 4.30 -11.37 4.13
CA LYS A 45 5.16 -12.22 3.30
C LYS A 45 4.58 -13.62 3.28
N GLN A 46 4.13 -14.07 2.12
CA GLN A 46 3.59 -15.42 1.91
C GLN A 46 4.37 -16.09 0.78
N ASN A 47 4.85 -17.32 1.01
CA ASN A 47 5.66 -18.10 0.05
C ASN A 47 6.85 -17.30 -0.52
N GLY A 48 7.54 -16.56 0.35
CA GLY A 48 8.70 -15.74 -0.04
C GLY A 48 8.36 -14.42 -0.77
N LYS A 49 7.09 -14.18 -1.12
CA LYS A 49 6.64 -12.98 -1.84
C LYS A 49 5.84 -12.05 -0.93
N ASN A 50 5.96 -10.74 -1.15
CA ASN A 50 5.16 -9.76 -0.44
C ASN A 50 3.76 -9.67 -1.07
N ARG A 51 2.72 -9.54 -0.24
CA ARG A 51 1.31 -9.43 -0.66
C ARG A 51 0.59 -8.39 0.18
N PHE A 52 -0.27 -7.61 -0.46
CA PHE A 52 -1.22 -6.71 0.16
C PHE A 52 -2.47 -7.44 0.63
#